data_AF-A0A952PR63-F1
#
_entry.id   AF-A0A952PR63-F1
#
_cell.length_a   1.000
_cell.length_b   1.000
_cell.length_c   1.000
_cell.angle_alpha   90.00
_cell.angle_beta   90.00
_cell.angle_gamma   90.00
#
_symmetry.space_group_name_H-M   'P 1'
#
loop_
_entity.id
_entity.type
_entity.pdbx_description
1 polymer ?
#
loop_
_entity_poly.entity_id
_entity_poly.type
_entity_poly.pdbx_seq_one_letter_code
_entity_poly.pdbx_strand_id
1 'polypeptide(L)'
;MRTLSEILRAISLSILFGGSAMVVFVAVTLVKAQTAQGIPVAEAAAANAPAFVSYGKILLGSSVALLIAEVLAALKEPKTKAFFVRLVASFICIVTAMIFSLAIVPPMEKLLPSIKTDSAAHAQFQELHESSRKVFGATIVFALISLLTPIFGAACANKPKSTES
;
A
#
# COMPACT_ATOMS: atom_id res chain seq x y z
N MET A 1 -7.12 -20.20 18.58
CA MET A 1 -7.11 -18.73 18.71
C MET A 1 -6.00 -18.18 17.82
N ARG A 2 -6.26 -17.12 17.06
CA ARG A 2 -5.21 -16.45 16.26
C ARG A 2 -4.23 -15.73 17.18
N THR A 3 -2.94 -15.75 16.85
CA THR A 3 -1.93 -15.03 17.62
C THR A 3 -2.05 -13.52 17.40
N LEU A 4 -1.59 -12.71 18.36
CA LEU A 4 -1.60 -11.24 18.23
C LEU A 4 -0.89 -10.77 16.95
N SER A 5 0.21 -11.44 16.56
CA SER A 5 0.96 -11.17 15.33
C SER A 5 0.13 -11.44 14.07
N GLU A 6 -0.68 -12.51 14.05
CA GLU A 6 -1.56 -12.80 12.91
C GLU A 6 -2.67 -11.75 12.75
N ILE A 7 -3.26 -11.32 13.87
CA ILE A 7 -4.31 -10.27 13.86
C ILE A 7 -3.72 -8.95 13.39
N LEU A 8 -2.59 -8.54 13.98
CA LEU A 8 -1.92 -7.29 13.63
C LEU A 8 -1.49 -7.28 12.15
N ARG A 9 -0.92 -8.39 11.66
CA ARG A 9 -0.57 -8.56 10.25
C ARG A 9 -1.80 -8.45 9.34
N ALA A 10 -2.89 -9.14 9.67
CA ALA A 10 -4.10 -9.13 8.87
C ALA A 10 -4.73 -7.74 8.78
N ILE A 11 -4.79 -7.01 9.91
CA ILE A 11 -5.30 -5.63 9.94
C ILE A 11 -4.40 -4.71 9.12
N SER A 12 -3.08 -4.74 9.36
CA SER A 12 -2.13 -3.92 8.61
C SER A 12 -2.20 -4.18 7.11
N LEU A 13 -2.17 -5.45 6.69
CA LEU A 13 -2.26 -5.82 5.27
C LEU A 13 -3.61 -5.41 4.66
N SER A 14 -4.72 -5.49 5.41
CA SER A 14 -6.03 -5.04 4.94
C SER A 14 -6.06 -3.53 4.72
N ILE A 15 -5.44 -2.74 5.60
CA ILE A 15 -5.33 -1.29 5.44
C ILE A 15 -4.39 -0.93 4.28
N LEU A 16 -3.26 -1.62 4.15
CA LEU A 16 -2.29 -1.41 3.07
C LEU A 16 -2.87 -1.79 1.72
N PHE A 17 -3.64 -2.88 1.63
CA PHE A 17 -4.32 -3.31 0.41
C PHE A 17 -5.55 -2.44 0.11
N GLY A 18 -6.56 -2.50 0.98
CA GLY A 18 -7.86 -1.87 0.77
C GLY A 18 -7.80 -0.35 0.80
N GLY A 19 -7.01 0.22 1.71
CA GLY A 19 -6.80 1.67 1.76
C GLY A 19 -6.08 2.19 0.51
N SER A 20 -5.06 1.48 0.03
CA SER A 20 -4.31 1.92 -1.17
C SER A 20 -5.20 1.83 -2.41
N ALA A 21 -6.01 0.77 -2.52
CA ALA A 21 -7.00 0.66 -3.59
C ALA A 21 -8.02 1.81 -3.55
N MET A 22 -8.51 2.17 -2.37
CA MET A 22 -9.44 3.30 -2.21
C MET A 22 -8.80 4.63 -2.57
N VAL A 23 -7.55 4.87 -2.19
CA VAL A 23 -6.85 6.12 -2.54
C VAL A 23 -6.55 6.21 -4.03
N VAL A 24 -6.19 5.11 -4.68
CA VAL A 24 -6.09 5.08 -6.15
C VAL A 24 -7.43 5.39 -6.80
N PHE A 25 -8.53 4.84 -6.27
CA PHE A 25 -9.88 5.14 -6.75
C PHE A 25 -10.24 6.62 -6.60
N VAL A 26 -10.00 7.21 -5.43
CA VAL A 26 -10.26 8.64 -5.18
C VAL A 26 -9.40 9.52 -6.10
N ALA A 27 -8.10 9.27 -6.14
CA ALA A 27 -7.18 10.15 -6.84
C ALA A 27 -7.29 10.04 -8.37
N VAL A 28 -7.73 8.90 -8.92
CA VAL A 28 -7.86 8.70 -10.37
C VAL A 28 -9.30 8.83 -10.81
N THR A 29 -10.23 8.10 -10.19
CA THR A 29 -11.61 8.01 -10.67
C THR A 29 -12.40 9.27 -10.34
N LEU A 30 -12.30 9.80 -9.12
CA LEU A 30 -13.05 11.01 -8.75
C LEU A 30 -12.51 12.24 -9.46
N VAL A 31 -11.18 12.38 -9.59
CA VAL A 31 -10.59 13.47 -10.37
C VAL A 31 -11.04 13.40 -11.83
N LYS A 32 -11.00 12.23 -12.47
CA LYS A 32 -11.53 12.04 -13.83
C LYS A 32 -13.02 12.40 -13.94
N ALA A 33 -13.82 11.98 -12.97
CA ALA A 33 -15.25 12.30 -12.93
C ALA A 33 -15.50 13.81 -12.80
N GLN A 34 -14.77 14.51 -11.92
CA GLN A 34 -14.86 15.96 -11.74
C GLN A 34 -14.40 16.71 -12.99
N THR A 35 -13.33 16.24 -13.65
CA THR A 35 -12.90 16.84 -14.91
C THR A 35 -13.91 16.66 -16.03
N ALA A 36 -14.63 15.53 -16.06
CA ALA A 36 -15.73 15.31 -17.01
C ALA A 36 -16.93 16.23 -16.74
N GLN A 37 -17.06 16.75 -15.52
CA GLN A 37 -18.05 17.77 -15.14
C GLN A 37 -17.57 19.21 -15.39
N GLY A 38 -16.39 19.39 -16.00
CA GLY A 38 -15.83 20.70 -16.34
C GLY A 38 -14.98 21.35 -15.24
N ILE A 39 -14.74 20.65 -14.12
CA ILE A 39 -13.86 21.17 -13.05
C ILE A 39 -12.40 21.05 -13.51
N PRO A 40 -11.59 22.13 -13.44
CA PRO A 40 -10.18 22.06 -13.77
C PRO A 40 -9.43 21.01 -12.93
N VAL A 41 -8.52 20.26 -13.56
CA VAL A 41 -7.73 19.18 -12.91
C VAL A 41 -7.05 19.66 -11.62
N ALA A 42 -6.48 20.86 -11.62
CA ALA A 42 -5.80 21.43 -10.46
C ALA A 42 -6.74 21.69 -9.28
N GLU A 43 -8.00 22.03 -9.54
CA GLU A 43 -9.00 22.26 -8.51
C GLU A 43 -9.55 20.94 -7.95
N ALA A 44 -9.83 19.98 -8.83
CA ALA A 44 -10.18 18.61 -8.45
C ALA A 44 -9.07 17.95 -7.61
N ALA A 45 -7.81 18.10 -8.02
CA ALA A 45 -6.66 17.56 -7.29
C ALA A 45 -6.50 18.22 -5.91
N ALA A 46 -6.61 19.56 -5.83
CA ALA A 46 -6.54 20.29 -4.57
C ALA A 46 -7.62 19.86 -3.57
N ALA A 47 -8.85 19.60 -4.05
CA ALA A 47 -9.95 19.16 -3.19
C ALA A 47 -9.73 17.76 -2.59
N ASN A 48 -9.06 16.86 -3.32
CA ASN A 48 -8.85 15.47 -2.89
C ASN A 48 -7.50 15.25 -2.17
N ALA A 49 -6.55 16.17 -2.29
CA ALA A 49 -5.22 16.04 -1.72
C ALA A 49 -5.19 15.86 -0.18
N PRO A 50 -6.07 16.48 0.64
CA PRO A 50 -6.09 16.24 2.08
C PRO A 50 -6.34 14.77 2.46
N ALA A 51 -7.16 14.05 1.69
CA ALA A 51 -7.41 12.62 1.90
C ALA A 51 -6.13 11.82 1.63
N PHE A 52 -5.38 12.20 0.60
CA PHE A 52 -4.12 11.60 0.22
C PHE A 52 -3.03 11.76 1.29
N VAL A 53 -2.88 12.98 1.82
CA VAL A 53 -1.94 13.32 2.89
C VAL A 53 -2.30 12.59 4.19
N SER A 54 -3.59 12.59 4.55
CA SER A 54 -4.08 11.90 5.75
C SER A 54 -3.85 10.39 5.66
N TYR A 55 -4.08 9.80 4.48
CA TYR A 55 -3.81 8.39 4.25
C TYR A 55 -2.33 8.05 4.37
N GLY A 56 -1.42 8.96 3.99
CA GLY A 56 0.02 8.81 4.22
C GLY A 56 0.38 8.53 5.67
N LYS A 57 -0.29 9.18 6.63
CA LYS A 57 -0.06 8.93 8.06
C LYS A 57 -0.57 7.55 8.49
N ILE A 58 -1.73 7.14 7.97
CA ILE A 58 -2.33 5.83 8.24
C ILE A 58 -1.44 4.71 7.67
N LEU A 59 -0.90 4.88 6.46
CA LEU A 59 0.06 3.97 5.83
C LEU A 59 1.31 3.80 6.68
N LEU A 60 1.86 4.90 7.19
CA LEU A 60 3.05 4.85 8.02
C LEU A 60 2.79 4.01 9.27
N GLY A 61 1.71 4.31 10.01
CA GLY A 61 1.32 3.54 11.18
C GLY A 61 1.09 2.06 10.87
N SER A 62 0.41 1.77 9.76
CA SER A 62 0.13 0.40 9.31
C SER A 62 1.40 -0.36 8.91
N SER A 63 2.36 0.32 8.29
CA SER A 63 3.66 -0.26 7.90
C SER A 63 4.53 -0.60 9.12
N VAL A 64 4.55 0.27 10.14
CA VAL A 64 5.24 0.00 11.41
C VAL A 64 4.58 -1.17 12.13
N ALA A 65 3.24 -1.20 12.19
CA ALA A 65 2.51 -2.32 12.77
C ALA A 65 2.79 -3.64 12.02
N LEU A 66 2.86 -3.60 10.68
CA LEU A 66 3.21 -4.77 9.87
C LEU A 66 4.64 -5.23 10.16
N LEU A 67 5.60 -4.31 10.27
CA LEU A 67 6.99 -4.64 10.61
C LEU A 67 7.08 -5.35 11.96
N ILE A 68 6.39 -4.84 12.98
CA ILE A 68 6.32 -5.47 14.31
C ILE A 68 5.71 -6.87 14.20
N ALA A 69 4.62 -7.02 13.45
CA ALA A 69 3.97 -8.31 13.25
C ALA A 69 4.90 -9.33 12.57
N GLU A 70 5.67 -8.91 11.57
CA GLU A 70 6.64 -9.74 10.87
C GLU A 70 7.82 -10.15 11.75
N VAL A 71 8.33 -9.23 12.59
CA VAL A 71 9.38 -9.54 13.58
C VAL A 71 8.88 -10.59 14.57
N LEU A 72 7.67 -10.41 15.12
CA LEU A 72 7.08 -11.38 16.05
C LEU A 72 6.85 -12.74 15.40
N ALA A 73 6.42 -12.76 14.13
CA ALA A 73 6.26 -13.99 13.36
C ALA A 73 7.61 -14.69 13.12
N ALA A 74 8.67 -13.96 12.80
CA ALA A 74 10.01 -14.53 12.58
C ALA A 74 10.62 -15.19 13.82
N LEU A 75 10.21 -14.75 15.01
CA LEU A 75 10.64 -15.34 16.29
C LEU A 75 9.87 -16.61 16.66
N LYS A 76 8.63 -16.78 16.18
CA LYS A 76 7.71 -17.83 16.64
C LYS A 76 7.35 -18.87 15.58
N GLU A 77 7.33 -18.49 14.30
CA GLU A 77 6.88 -19.35 13.20
C GLU A 77 8.04 -20.17 12.60
N PRO A 78 7.76 -21.39 12.10
CA PRO A 78 8.74 -22.17 11.37
C PRO A 78 9.11 -21.50 10.04
N LYS A 79 10.42 -21.46 9.75
CA LYS A 79 11.02 -20.78 8.59
C LYS A 79 10.89 -21.59 7.30
N THR A 80 9.65 -21.80 6.86
CA THR A 80 9.32 -22.51 5.62
C THR A 80 9.51 -21.62 4.39
N LYS A 81 9.49 -22.20 3.18
CA LYS A 81 9.51 -21.42 1.92
C LYS A 81 8.34 -20.42 1.85
N ALA A 82 7.15 -20.83 2.28
CA ALA A 82 5.97 -19.96 2.33
C ALA A 82 6.16 -18.80 3.31
N PHE A 83 6.83 -19.04 4.45
CA PHE A 83 7.20 -17.98 5.38
C PHE A 83 8.08 -16.92 4.71
N PHE A 84 9.14 -17.33 3.98
CA PHE A 84 10.03 -16.37 3.31
C PHE A 84 9.35 -15.59 2.19
N VAL A 85 8.52 -16.24 1.36
CA VAL A 85 7.76 -15.55 0.30
C VAL A 85 6.84 -14.49 0.89
N ARG A 86 6.10 -14.86 1.95
CA ARG A 86 5.24 -13.94 2.70
C ARG A 86 6.04 -12.78 3.31
N LEU A 87 7.16 -13.09 3.95
CA LEU A 87 8.03 -12.11 4.60
C LEU A 87 8.57 -11.08 3.60
N VAL A 88 9.08 -11.53 2.45
CA VAL A 88 9.56 -10.66 1.38
C VAL A 88 8.43 -9.77 0.85
N ALA A 89 7.25 -10.33 0.60
CA ALA A 89 6.10 -9.56 0.16
C ALA A 89 5.69 -8.49 1.19
N SER A 90 5.64 -8.84 2.47
CA SER A 90 5.38 -7.87 3.55
C SER A 90 6.45 -6.79 3.64
N PHE A 91 7.73 -7.13 3.48
CA PHE A 91 8.83 -6.16 3.47
C PHE A 91 8.69 -5.16 2.32
N ILE A 92 8.34 -5.65 1.12
CA ILE A 92 8.10 -4.76 -0.01
C ILE A 92 6.93 -3.82 0.29
N CYS A 93 5.82 -4.30 0.86
CA CYS A 93 4.72 -3.44 1.30
C CYS A 93 5.13 -2.39 2.33
N ILE A 94 5.98 -2.76 3.29
CA ILE A 94 6.49 -1.83 4.30
C ILE A 94 7.31 -0.74 3.64
N VAL A 95 8.25 -1.12 2.76
CA VAL A 95 9.14 -0.18 2.07
C VAL A 95 8.35 0.75 1.17
N THR A 96 7.41 0.23 0.36
CA THR A 96 6.59 1.05 -0.53
C THR A 96 5.68 1.98 0.25
N ALA A 97 5.08 1.52 1.35
CA ALA A 97 4.30 2.37 2.26
C ALA A 97 5.15 3.50 2.87
N MET A 98 6.37 3.19 3.33
CA MET A 98 7.28 4.19 3.88
C MET A 98 7.74 5.20 2.83
N ILE A 99 8.09 4.75 1.61
CA ILE A 99 8.43 5.65 0.49
C ILE A 99 7.27 6.62 0.25
N PHE A 100 6.05 6.11 0.18
CA PHE A 100 4.88 6.96 0.00
C PHE A 100 4.75 8.00 1.13
N SER A 101 4.71 7.53 2.37
CA SER A 101 4.45 8.36 3.54
C SER A 101 5.56 9.38 3.84
N LEU A 102 6.82 9.04 3.57
CA LEU A 102 7.97 9.86 3.97
C LEU A 102 8.62 10.61 2.80
N ALA A 103 8.62 10.03 1.60
CA ALA A 103 9.29 10.62 0.44
C ALA A 103 8.33 11.30 -0.54
N ILE A 104 7.07 10.89 -0.63
CA ILE A 104 6.12 11.43 -1.60
C ILE A 104 5.13 12.41 -0.97
N VAL A 105 4.50 12.04 0.14
CA VAL A 105 3.47 12.88 0.79
C VAL A 105 4.01 14.24 1.25
N PRO A 106 5.14 14.34 1.96
CA PRO A 106 5.63 15.65 2.43
C PRO A 106 5.93 16.67 1.32
N PRO A 107 6.62 16.32 0.21
CA PRO A 107 6.82 17.29 -0.87
C PRO A 107 5.51 17.60 -1.61
N MET A 108 4.61 16.64 -1.80
CA MET A 108 3.29 16.93 -2.38
C MET A 108 2.51 17.95 -1.53
N GLU A 109 2.50 17.79 -0.21
CA GLU A 109 1.83 18.71 0.71
C GLU A 109 2.38 20.13 0.61
N LYS A 110 3.70 20.28 0.48
CA LYS A 110 4.35 21.59 0.28
C LYS A 110 4.03 22.25 -1.05
N LEU A 111 3.82 21.45 -2.10
CA LEU A 111 3.53 21.96 -3.44
C LEU A 111 2.05 22.35 -3.60
N LEU A 112 1.13 21.78 -2.81
CA LEU A 112 -0.32 21.99 -2.91
C LEU A 112 -0.76 23.47 -2.99
N PRO A 113 -0.23 24.41 -2.20
CA PRO A 113 -0.64 25.81 -2.28
C PRO A 113 -0.28 26.46 -3.62
N SER A 114 0.78 25.98 -4.27
CA SER A 114 1.39 26.58 -5.46
C SER A 114 0.94 25.93 -6.78
N ILE A 115 0.26 24.76 -6.75
CA ILE A 115 -0.11 24.04 -7.98
C ILE A 115 -1.09 24.80 -8.89
N LYS A 116 -1.77 25.82 -8.35
CA LYS A 116 -2.73 26.66 -9.11
C LYS A 116 -2.08 27.89 -9.74
N THR A 117 -0.95 28.33 -9.21
CA THR A 117 -0.33 29.62 -9.56
C THR A 117 1.01 29.45 -10.27
N ASP A 118 1.70 28.32 -10.07
CA ASP A 118 3.00 28.03 -10.67
C ASP A 118 2.98 26.73 -11.49
N SER A 119 3.28 26.88 -12.79
CA SER A 119 3.39 25.76 -13.73
C SER A 119 4.49 24.75 -13.37
N ALA A 120 5.60 25.22 -12.77
CA ALA A 120 6.69 24.34 -12.36
C ALA A 120 6.29 23.51 -11.14
N ALA A 121 5.63 24.12 -10.15
CA ALA A 121 5.04 23.40 -9.02
C ALA A 121 3.99 22.37 -9.47
N HIS A 122 3.18 22.70 -10.48
CA HIS A 122 2.23 21.76 -11.07
C HIS A 122 2.94 20.54 -11.69
N ALA A 123 3.99 20.76 -12.48
CA ALA A 123 4.75 19.67 -13.12
C ALA A 123 5.39 18.74 -12.08
N GLN A 124 6.03 19.30 -11.04
CA GLN A 124 6.60 18.51 -9.94
C GLN A 124 5.55 17.71 -9.17
N PHE A 125 4.38 18.31 -8.91
CA PHE A 125 3.29 17.61 -8.26
C PHE A 125 2.79 16.42 -9.10
N GLN A 126 2.68 16.58 -10.42
CA GLN A 126 2.29 15.49 -11.32
C GLN A 126 3.32 14.36 -11.35
N GLU A 127 4.61 14.67 -11.30
CA GLU A 127 5.66 13.65 -11.25
C GLU A 127 5.60 12.82 -9.96
N LEU A 128 5.39 13.49 -8.81
CA LEU A 128 5.18 12.83 -7.53
C LEU A 128 3.89 12.00 -7.53
N HIS A 129 2.83 12.51 -8.16
CA HIS A 129 1.57 11.79 -8.30
C HIS A 129 1.73 10.51 -9.14
N GLU A 130 2.38 10.58 -10.30
CA GLU A 130 2.69 9.39 -11.11
C GLU A 130 3.57 8.38 -10.36
N SER A 131 4.58 8.87 -9.63
CA SER A 131 5.41 8.01 -8.78
C SER A 131 4.59 7.32 -7.70
N SER A 132 3.66 8.03 -7.06
CA SER A 132 2.77 7.45 -6.06
C SER A 132 1.89 6.32 -6.61
N ARG A 133 1.44 6.43 -7.87
CA ARG A 133 0.62 5.39 -8.53
C ARG A 133 1.39 4.08 -8.66
N LYS A 134 2.66 4.14 -9.04
CA LYS A 134 3.55 2.97 -9.13
C LYS A 134 3.75 2.33 -7.75
N VAL A 135 4.00 3.17 -6.74
CA VAL A 135 4.18 2.74 -5.34
C VAL A 135 2.92 2.04 -4.82
N PHE A 136 1.73 2.61 -5.06
CA PHE A 136 0.47 1.95 -4.68
C PHE A 136 0.23 0.64 -5.42
N GLY A 137 0.51 0.59 -6.73
CA GLY A 137 0.40 -0.65 -7.50
C GLY A 137 1.24 -1.78 -6.88
N ALA A 138 2.50 -1.47 -6.54
CA ALA A 138 3.36 -2.42 -5.84
C ALA A 138 2.80 -2.80 -4.46
N THR A 139 2.42 -1.83 -3.63
CA THR A 139 1.85 -2.08 -2.30
C THR A 139 0.64 -3.02 -2.36
N ILE A 140 -0.29 -2.79 -3.31
CA ILE A 140 -1.51 -3.59 -3.49
C ILE A 140 -1.15 -5.03 -3.88
N VAL A 141 -0.31 -5.21 -4.90
CA VAL A 141 0.07 -6.55 -5.39
C VAL A 141 0.79 -7.35 -4.31
N PHE A 142 1.77 -6.75 -3.63
CA PHE A 142 2.51 -7.45 -2.59
C PHE A 142 1.69 -7.67 -1.32
N ALA A 143 0.74 -6.79 -1.00
CA ALA A 143 -0.16 -7.00 0.14
C ALA A 143 -1.08 -8.19 -0.13
N LEU A 144 -1.56 -8.31 -1.36
CA LEU A 144 -2.33 -9.46 -1.81
C LEU A 144 -1.51 -10.75 -1.76
N ILE A 145 -0.27 -10.74 -2.27
CA ILE A 145 0.63 -11.90 -2.17
C ILE A 145 0.83 -12.31 -0.71
N SER A 146 1.12 -11.36 0.19
CA SER A 146 1.34 -11.64 1.61
C SER A 146 0.07 -12.20 2.30
N LEU A 147 -1.11 -11.69 1.96
CA LEU A 147 -2.40 -12.19 2.46
C LEU A 147 -2.72 -13.61 1.96
N LEU A 148 -2.45 -13.90 0.69
CA LEU A 148 -2.83 -15.15 0.04
C LEU A 148 -1.82 -16.28 0.24
N THR A 149 -0.53 -15.97 0.43
CA THR A 149 0.54 -16.97 0.64
C THR A 149 0.23 -17.99 1.74
N PRO A 150 -0.26 -17.62 2.95
CA PRO A 150 -0.60 -18.61 3.97
C PRO A 150 -1.80 -19.50 3.58
N ILE A 151 -2.71 -19.02 2.73
CA ILE A 151 -3.89 -19.79 2.26
C ILE A 151 -3.45 -20.85 1.24
N PHE A 152 -2.64 -20.46 0.24
CA PHE A 152 -2.21 -21.38 -0.81
C PHE A 152 -0.97 -22.21 -0.43
N GLY A 153 -0.15 -21.74 0.51
CA GLY A 153 0.98 -22.50 1.06
C GLY A 153 0.53 -23.76 1.81
N ALA A 154 -0.62 -23.70 2.49
CA ALA A 154 -1.24 -24.87 3.13
C ALA A 154 -1.83 -25.86 2.11
N ALA A 155 -2.37 -25.37 0.98
CA ALA A 155 -2.94 -26.20 -0.08
C ALA A 155 -1.87 -27.00 -0.85
N CYS A 156 -0.68 -26.43 -1.09
CA CYS A 156 0.41 -27.13 -1.77
C CYS A 156 1.17 -28.12 -0.89
N ALA A 157 1.12 -27.98 0.44
CA ALA A 157 1.73 -28.93 1.38
C ALA A 157 0.93 -30.23 1.55
N ASN A 158 -0.37 -30.22 1.19
CA ASN A 158 -1.30 -31.36 1.28
C ASN A 158 -1.46 -32.12 -0.04
N LYS A 159 -0.47 -32.11 -0.93
CA LYS A 159 -0.49 -33.08 -2.04
C LYS A 159 -0.25 -34.49 -1.44
N PRO A 160 -1.19 -35.44 -1.59
CA PRO A 160 -0.93 -36.81 -1.19
C PRO A 160 0.33 -37.28 -1.94
N LYS A 161 1.31 -37.80 -1.21
CA LYS A 161 2.39 -38.57 -1.83
C LYS A 161 1.70 -39.66 -2.65
N SER A 162 1.83 -39.61 -3.97
CA SER A 162 1.51 -40.76 -4.80
C SER A 162 2.38 -41.90 -4.27
N THR A 163 1.76 -42.85 -3.59
CA THR A 163 2.30 -44.20 -3.44
C THR A 163 2.51 -44.72 -4.85
N GLU A 164 3.74 -44.60 -5.34
CA GLU A 164 4.21 -45.38 -6.47
C GLU A 164 4.23 -46.83 -6.00
N SER A 165 3.38 -47.63 -6.64
CA SER A 165 3.25 -49.07 -6.49
C SER A 165 4.34 -49.80 -7.26
#